data_AF-A0A7X1KJ36-F1
#
_entry.id   AF-A0A7X1KJ36-F1
#
_cell.length_a   1.000
_cell.length_b   1.000
_cell.length_c   1.000
_cell.angle_alpha   90.00
_cell.angle_beta   90.00
_cell.angle_gamma   90.00
#
_symmetry.space_group_name_H-M   'P 1'
#
loop_
_entity.id
_entity.type
_entity.pdbx_description
1 polymer ?
#
loop_
_entity_poly.entity_id
_entity_poly.type
_entity_poly.pdbx_seq_one_letter_code
_entity_poly.pdbx_strand_id
1 'polypeptide(L)'
;MKNNLAVAFLFFAMALQGCGSSVLIKQEAANSVVAGKTATEEVKKYYDTVFDRQTEFAASLLARHPECKYGDYIVIRRYYGEKKSLCLSELEVHQWQSDKSIGFRVYMAPLERSSLQLSMDILDAFSVYLEALSKYTSSPDTPIAGALEEAIVELKAVDEKVKLLPKGADSILSQSTAVTDLIAYFEKLKNNSRDAREIRKIVETDGAKQEANLLAIAAEVDRVNMYYVSSMSSTLTSVLGDYYNRNVNSKEFGSVEKRQSFLSALFRQKQLDSRLQMSSSPGAIAIRKFVAAHVKLRNAISGNYSEEQRAFLVDENTKELKDGLERLASLVQFAMSLAL
;
A
#
# COMPACT_ATOMS: atom_id res chain seq x y z
N MET A 1 30.89 -15.39 50.95
CA MET A 1 30.47 -15.96 49.64
C MET A 1 29.02 -15.64 49.23
N LYS A 2 28.08 -15.32 50.16
CA LYS A 2 26.67 -14.99 49.78
C LYS A 2 26.48 -13.67 49.01
N ASN A 3 27.35 -12.67 49.18
CA ASN A 3 27.19 -11.37 48.50
C ASN A 3 27.66 -11.35 47.04
N ASN A 4 28.50 -12.30 46.60
CA ASN A 4 28.98 -12.34 45.21
C ASN A 4 27.95 -12.98 44.25
N LEU A 5 27.05 -13.82 44.77
CA LEU A 5 26.01 -14.49 43.98
C LEU A 5 24.85 -13.54 43.60
N ALA A 6 24.48 -12.62 44.49
CA ALA A 6 23.46 -11.61 44.22
C ALA A 6 23.91 -10.57 43.19
N VAL A 7 25.20 -10.19 43.21
CA VAL A 7 25.79 -9.27 42.21
C VAL A 7 25.88 -9.94 40.83
N ALA A 8 26.22 -11.23 40.77
CA ALA A 8 26.19 -11.99 39.52
C ALA A 8 24.77 -12.10 38.91
N PHE A 9 23.74 -12.28 39.73
CA PHE A 9 22.33 -12.28 39.29
C PHE A 9 21.86 -10.91 38.76
N LEU A 10 22.31 -9.81 39.38
CA LEU A 10 22.01 -8.43 38.93
C LEU A 10 22.69 -8.08 37.60
N PHE A 11 23.93 -8.52 37.38
CA PHE A 11 24.61 -8.36 36.09
C PHE A 11 24.03 -9.27 35.00
N PHE A 12 23.56 -10.48 35.36
CA PHE A 12 22.89 -11.38 34.41
C PHE A 12 21.52 -10.83 33.97
N ALA A 13 20.75 -10.24 34.89
CA ALA A 13 19.49 -9.57 34.59
C ALA A 13 19.66 -8.32 33.69
N MET A 14 20.77 -7.59 33.82
CA MET A 14 21.08 -6.47 32.92
C MET A 14 21.60 -6.92 31.55
N ALA A 15 22.31 -8.06 31.46
CA ALA A 15 22.75 -8.65 30.20
C ALA A 15 21.57 -9.20 29.36
N LEU A 16 20.52 -9.72 30.02
CA LEU A 16 19.31 -10.22 29.37
C LEU A 16 18.48 -9.11 28.69
N GLN A 17 18.47 -7.88 29.23
CA GLN A 17 17.73 -6.76 28.61
C GLN A 17 18.28 -6.34 27.24
N GLY A 18 19.55 -6.65 26.94
CA GLY A 18 20.17 -6.36 25.65
C GLY A 18 19.87 -7.38 24.54
N CYS A 19 19.52 -8.61 24.91
CA CYS A 19 19.36 -9.71 23.96
C CYS A 19 17.94 -9.77 23.38
N GLY A 20 16.91 -9.73 24.23
CA GLY A 20 15.51 -9.71 23.80
C GLY A 20 15.14 -8.50 22.93
N SER A 21 15.73 -7.33 23.20
CA SER A 21 15.53 -6.13 22.35
C SER A 21 16.14 -6.30 20.95
N SER A 22 17.29 -6.96 20.83
CA SER A 22 17.89 -7.30 19.53
C SER A 22 17.03 -8.29 18.74
N VAL A 23 16.49 -9.32 19.41
CA VAL A 23 15.58 -10.30 18.79
C VAL A 23 14.32 -9.61 18.27
N LEU A 24 13.68 -8.76 19.09
CA LEU A 24 12.50 -8.00 18.69
C LEU A 24 12.79 -7.11 17.46
N ILE A 25 13.89 -6.36 17.45
CA ILE A 25 14.24 -5.49 16.31
C ILE A 25 14.40 -6.31 15.03
N LYS A 26 15.08 -7.48 15.09
CA LYS A 26 15.25 -8.37 13.93
C LYS A 26 13.90 -8.90 13.42
N GLN A 27 13.03 -9.33 14.32
CA GLN A 27 11.70 -9.82 13.97
C GLN A 27 10.85 -8.72 13.32
N GLU A 28 10.82 -7.52 13.90
CA GLU A 28 10.03 -6.41 13.35
C GLU A 28 10.60 -5.91 12.02
N ALA A 29 11.93 -5.99 11.83
CA ALA A 29 12.55 -5.68 10.54
C ALA A 29 12.13 -6.69 9.47
N ALA A 30 12.15 -8.00 9.78
CA ALA A 30 11.68 -9.03 8.87
C ALA A 30 10.18 -8.89 8.55
N ASN A 31 9.34 -8.62 9.56
CA ASN A 31 7.91 -8.36 9.38
C ASN A 31 7.66 -7.16 8.47
N SER A 32 8.45 -6.09 8.63
CA SER A 32 8.34 -4.88 7.81
C SER A 32 8.69 -5.16 6.35
N VAL A 33 9.73 -5.97 6.08
CA VAL A 33 10.06 -6.42 4.71
C VAL A 33 8.93 -7.23 4.09
N VAL A 34 8.36 -8.19 4.82
CA VAL A 34 7.23 -9.01 4.33
C VAL A 34 6.01 -8.15 4.03
N ALA A 35 5.69 -7.20 4.92
CA ALA A 35 4.57 -6.29 4.72
C ALA A 35 4.78 -5.35 3.54
N GLY A 36 6.02 -4.88 3.30
CA GLY A 36 6.38 -4.08 2.13
C GLY A 36 6.17 -4.84 0.82
N LYS A 37 6.68 -6.06 0.71
CA LYS A 37 6.47 -6.94 -0.47
C LYS A 37 4.99 -7.18 -0.73
N THR A 38 4.24 -7.50 0.32
CA THR A 38 2.79 -7.69 0.24
C THR A 38 2.09 -6.42 -0.26
N ALA A 39 2.52 -5.24 0.19
CA ALA A 39 1.96 -3.97 -0.26
C ALA A 39 2.23 -3.73 -1.76
N THR A 40 3.47 -3.92 -2.22
CA THR A 40 3.82 -3.85 -3.64
C THR A 40 2.95 -4.80 -4.48
N GLU A 41 2.85 -6.08 -4.08
CA GLU A 41 2.09 -7.09 -4.82
C GLU A 41 0.59 -6.77 -4.88
N GLU A 42 -0.02 -6.38 -3.76
CA GLU A 42 -1.46 -6.04 -3.71
C GLU A 42 -1.78 -4.76 -4.46
N VAL A 43 -0.89 -3.75 -4.45
CA VAL A 43 -1.08 -2.53 -5.25
C VAL A 43 -0.97 -2.83 -6.74
N LYS A 44 0.01 -3.64 -7.16
CA LYS A 44 0.16 -4.08 -8.55
C LYS A 44 -1.09 -4.81 -9.03
N LYS A 45 -1.51 -5.83 -8.29
CA LYS A 45 -2.71 -6.64 -8.60
C LYS A 45 -3.97 -5.77 -8.63
N TYR A 46 -4.08 -4.82 -7.71
CA TYR A 46 -5.18 -3.88 -7.69
C TYR A 46 -5.18 -3.00 -8.96
N TYR A 47 -4.04 -2.43 -9.35
CA TYR A 47 -3.96 -1.64 -10.58
C TYR A 47 -4.23 -2.45 -11.84
N ASP A 48 -3.76 -3.69 -11.93
CA ASP A 48 -4.14 -4.59 -13.03
C ASP A 48 -5.68 -4.79 -13.09
N THR A 49 -6.31 -4.98 -11.93
CA THR A 49 -7.78 -5.06 -11.84
C THR A 49 -8.47 -3.76 -12.27
N VAL A 50 -7.88 -2.59 -11.98
CA VAL A 50 -8.41 -1.29 -12.42
C VAL A 50 -8.39 -1.20 -13.95
N PHE A 51 -7.29 -1.58 -14.60
CA PHE A 51 -7.16 -1.55 -16.06
C PHE A 51 -8.14 -2.50 -16.75
N ASP A 52 -8.28 -3.72 -16.22
CA ASP A 52 -9.22 -4.71 -16.75
C ASP A 52 -10.66 -4.18 -16.66
N ARG A 53 -11.04 -3.64 -15.49
CA ARG A 53 -12.37 -3.06 -15.28
C ARG A 53 -12.66 -1.88 -16.20
N GLN A 54 -11.66 -1.03 -16.45
CA GLN A 54 -11.82 0.09 -17.36
C GLN A 54 -12.06 -0.38 -18.80
N THR A 55 -11.32 -1.41 -19.22
CA THR A 55 -11.49 -2.03 -20.55
C THR A 55 -12.87 -2.68 -20.68
N GLU A 56 -13.30 -3.46 -19.69
CA GLU A 56 -14.62 -4.07 -19.65
C GLU A 56 -15.74 -3.03 -19.66
N PHE A 57 -15.57 -1.95 -18.91
CA PHE A 57 -16.51 -0.84 -18.86
C PHE A 57 -16.65 -0.16 -20.23
N ALA A 58 -15.52 0.23 -20.84
CA ALA A 58 -15.51 0.89 -22.14
C ALA A 58 -16.12 -0.01 -23.23
N ALA A 59 -15.73 -1.29 -23.28
CA ALA A 59 -16.26 -2.26 -24.22
C ALA A 59 -17.77 -2.48 -24.02
N SER A 60 -18.22 -2.64 -22.76
CA SER A 60 -19.63 -2.85 -22.43
C SER A 60 -20.50 -1.67 -22.81
N LEU A 61 -19.99 -0.45 -22.64
CA LEU A 61 -20.67 0.77 -22.96
C LEU A 61 -20.81 0.94 -24.48
N LEU A 62 -19.71 0.82 -25.23
CA LEU A 62 -19.69 1.01 -26.69
C LEU A 62 -20.46 -0.08 -27.43
N ALA A 63 -20.44 -1.32 -26.94
CA ALA A 63 -21.19 -2.42 -27.55
C ALA A 63 -22.71 -2.23 -27.45
N ARG A 64 -23.20 -1.59 -26.38
CA ARG A 64 -24.63 -1.40 -26.12
C ARG A 64 -25.15 -0.03 -26.57
N HIS A 65 -24.25 0.93 -26.70
CA HIS A 65 -24.51 2.29 -27.13
C HIS A 65 -23.62 2.65 -28.32
N PRO A 66 -23.93 2.17 -29.54
CA PRO A 66 -23.12 2.43 -30.72
C PRO A 66 -23.08 3.92 -31.12
N GLU A 67 -24.00 4.72 -30.58
CA GLU A 67 -23.99 6.18 -30.73
C GLU A 67 -22.88 6.86 -29.90
N CYS A 68 -22.31 6.16 -28.91
CA CYS A 68 -21.12 6.60 -28.21
C CYS A 68 -19.88 6.29 -29.06
N LYS A 69 -19.11 7.33 -29.43
CA LYS A 69 -17.84 7.15 -30.16
C LYS A 69 -16.69 6.90 -29.18
N TYR A 70 -15.77 6.01 -29.54
CA TYR A 70 -14.51 5.84 -28.81
C TYR A 70 -13.62 7.08 -28.96
N GLY A 71 -12.91 7.43 -27.89
CA GLY A 71 -11.98 8.57 -27.80
C GLY A 71 -11.38 8.62 -26.39
N ASP A 72 -10.65 9.67 -26.04
CA ASP A 72 -10.04 9.81 -24.70
C ASP A 72 -11.11 9.83 -23.59
N TYR A 73 -12.25 10.46 -23.89
CA TYR A 73 -13.42 10.49 -23.04
C TYR A 73 -14.69 10.61 -23.87
N ILE A 74 -15.82 10.29 -23.24
CA ILE A 74 -17.17 10.59 -23.70
C ILE A 74 -17.88 11.45 -22.65
N VAL A 75 -18.99 12.07 -23.05
CA VAL A 75 -19.87 12.76 -22.09
C VAL A 75 -21.22 12.06 -22.08
N ILE A 76 -21.57 11.45 -20.94
CA ILE A 76 -22.84 10.80 -20.73
C ILE A 76 -23.87 11.85 -20.30
N ARG A 77 -25.05 11.81 -20.89
CA ARG A 77 -26.14 12.72 -20.55
C ARG A 77 -26.66 12.43 -19.13
N ARG A 78 -26.81 13.48 -18.31
CA ARG A 78 -27.29 13.33 -16.91
C ARG A 78 -28.78 13.00 -16.84
N TYR A 79 -29.59 13.53 -17.76
CA TYR A 79 -31.02 13.24 -17.88
C TYR A 79 -31.32 12.56 -19.22
N TYR A 80 -31.46 11.24 -19.18
CA TYR A 80 -31.60 10.41 -20.37
C TYR A 80 -33.06 9.95 -20.59
N GLY A 81 -33.90 10.83 -21.15
CA GLY A 81 -35.29 10.50 -21.51
C GLY A 81 -35.41 9.57 -22.73
N GLU A 82 -36.62 9.04 -22.98
CA GLU A 82 -36.90 7.92 -23.91
C GLU A 82 -36.36 8.04 -25.35
N LYS A 83 -36.09 9.25 -25.85
CA LYS A 83 -35.75 9.48 -27.28
C LYS A 83 -34.35 10.05 -27.57
N LYS A 84 -33.50 10.30 -26.57
CA LYS A 84 -32.16 10.86 -26.82
C LYS A 84 -31.11 9.75 -26.98
N SER A 85 -29.87 10.09 -27.38
CA SER A 85 -28.64 9.27 -27.29
C SER A 85 -28.03 9.32 -25.89
N LEU A 86 -27.44 8.20 -25.41
CA LEU A 86 -26.84 8.16 -24.07
C LEU A 86 -25.66 9.14 -24.00
N CYS A 87 -24.80 9.09 -25.01
CA CYS A 87 -23.72 10.03 -25.18
C CYS A 87 -24.20 11.33 -25.83
N LEU A 88 -23.64 12.45 -25.38
CA LEU A 88 -23.78 13.73 -26.05
C LEU A 88 -23.12 13.69 -27.43
N SER A 89 -23.76 14.34 -28.40
CA SER A 89 -23.15 14.60 -29.71
C SER A 89 -21.99 15.60 -29.59
N GLU A 90 -21.12 15.68 -30.62
CA GLU A 90 -20.00 16.64 -30.63
C GLU A 90 -20.43 18.09 -30.36
N LEU A 91 -21.57 18.52 -30.94
CA LEU A 91 -22.15 19.84 -30.69
C LEU A 91 -22.59 20.03 -29.23
N GLU A 92 -23.18 19.01 -28.62
CA GLU A 92 -23.60 19.06 -27.21
C GLU A 92 -22.41 18.98 -26.25
N VAL A 93 -21.29 18.35 -26.65
CA VAL A 93 -20.04 18.37 -25.86
C VAL A 93 -19.49 19.79 -25.75
N HIS A 94 -19.56 20.60 -26.81
CA HIS A 94 -19.20 22.02 -26.73
C HIS A 94 -20.11 22.77 -25.74
N GLN A 95 -21.42 22.50 -25.75
CA GLN A 95 -22.35 23.11 -24.79
C GLN A 95 -22.09 22.63 -23.35
N TRP A 96 -21.68 21.38 -23.18
CA TRP A 96 -21.27 20.84 -21.88
C TRP A 96 -20.00 21.50 -21.33
N GLN A 97 -19.16 22.10 -22.18
CA GLN A 97 -18.00 22.85 -21.69
C GLN A 97 -18.41 24.08 -20.88
N SER A 98 -19.50 24.75 -21.26
CA SER A 98 -20.06 25.91 -20.55
C SER A 98 -21.11 25.54 -19.50
N ASP A 99 -21.87 24.46 -19.70
CA ASP A 99 -22.88 23.98 -18.75
C ASP A 99 -22.66 22.50 -18.39
N LYS A 100 -22.03 22.26 -17.23
CA LYS A 100 -21.78 20.90 -16.71
C LYS A 100 -23.05 20.17 -16.25
N SER A 101 -24.21 20.81 -16.21
CA SER A 101 -25.46 20.18 -15.75
C SER A 101 -26.04 19.19 -16.75
N ILE A 102 -25.71 19.32 -18.05
CA ILE A 102 -26.30 18.49 -19.11
C ILE A 102 -25.69 17.09 -19.21
N GLY A 103 -24.52 16.86 -18.60
CA GLY A 103 -23.82 15.59 -18.67
C GLY A 103 -22.59 15.51 -17.77
N PHE A 104 -21.98 14.33 -17.72
CA PHE A 104 -20.75 14.09 -16.99
C PHE A 104 -19.74 13.36 -17.87
N ARG A 105 -18.47 13.71 -17.68
CA ARG A 105 -17.37 13.11 -18.43
C ARG A 105 -17.09 11.72 -17.88
N VAL A 106 -16.89 10.78 -18.80
CA VAL A 106 -16.41 9.44 -18.51
C VAL A 106 -15.17 9.19 -19.35
N TYR A 107 -14.05 8.89 -18.70
CA TYR A 107 -12.80 8.58 -19.37
C TYR A 107 -12.87 7.16 -19.95
N MET A 108 -12.52 7.06 -21.22
CA MET A 108 -12.60 5.81 -21.99
C MET A 108 -11.20 5.28 -22.33
N ALA A 109 -10.22 6.18 -22.45
CA ALA A 109 -8.82 5.79 -22.57
C ALA A 109 -8.33 5.13 -21.28
N PRO A 110 -7.49 4.08 -21.38
CA PRO A 110 -6.85 3.48 -20.21
C PRO A 110 -6.15 4.53 -19.35
N LEU A 111 -6.22 4.39 -18.04
CA LEU A 111 -5.33 5.10 -17.13
C LEU A 111 -3.88 4.94 -17.61
N GLU A 112 -3.11 6.02 -17.62
CA GLU A 112 -1.71 5.92 -18.01
C GLU A 112 -0.95 5.08 -16.98
N ARG A 113 -0.36 3.96 -17.42
CA ARG A 113 0.43 3.08 -16.54
C ARG A 113 1.54 3.84 -15.83
N SER A 114 2.13 4.86 -16.45
CA SER A 114 3.15 5.76 -15.87
C SER A 114 2.68 6.45 -14.59
N SER A 115 1.44 6.92 -14.53
CA SER A 115 0.88 7.62 -13.36
C SER A 115 0.74 6.71 -12.14
N LEU A 116 0.46 5.42 -12.38
CA LEU A 116 0.31 4.39 -11.34
C LEU A 116 1.66 3.73 -10.99
N GLN A 117 2.57 3.65 -11.96
CA GLN A 117 3.94 3.16 -11.76
C GLN A 117 4.68 3.99 -10.70
N LEU A 118 4.35 5.27 -10.55
CA LEU A 118 4.96 6.12 -9.54
C LEU A 118 4.76 5.60 -8.11
N SER A 119 3.54 5.15 -7.79
CA SER A 119 3.24 4.61 -6.45
C SER A 119 3.97 3.29 -6.22
N MET A 120 4.14 2.48 -7.27
CA MET A 120 4.90 1.24 -7.25
C MET A 120 6.39 1.51 -7.00
N ASP A 121 6.98 2.42 -7.77
CA ASP A 121 8.40 2.76 -7.66
C ASP A 121 8.76 3.28 -6.25
N ILE A 122 7.86 4.07 -5.63
CA ILE A 122 8.07 4.54 -4.24
C ILE A 122 7.99 3.37 -3.25
N LEU A 123 7.01 2.47 -3.37
CA LEU A 123 6.87 1.31 -2.49
C LEU A 123 8.06 0.34 -2.61
N ASP A 124 8.57 0.15 -3.81
CA ASP A 124 9.74 -0.68 -4.08
C ASP A 124 10.99 -0.08 -3.44
N ALA A 125 11.21 1.24 -3.58
CA ALA A 125 12.32 1.93 -2.92
C ALA A 125 12.24 1.83 -1.38
N PHE A 126 11.03 1.96 -0.80
CA PHE A 126 10.79 1.71 0.62
C PHE A 126 11.14 0.29 1.04
N SER A 127 10.81 -0.70 0.20
CA SER A 127 11.12 -2.10 0.44
C SER A 127 12.62 -2.36 0.41
N VAL A 128 13.36 -1.76 -0.53
CA VAL A 128 14.84 -1.84 -0.59
C VAL A 128 15.46 -1.28 0.69
N TYR A 129 14.99 -0.13 1.17
CA TYR A 129 15.45 0.43 2.45
C TYR A 129 15.23 -0.54 3.61
N LEU A 130 14.07 -1.18 3.72
CA LEU A 130 13.80 -2.10 4.83
C LEU A 130 14.53 -3.41 4.72
N GLU A 131 14.78 -3.91 3.52
CA GLU A 131 15.67 -5.05 3.31
C GLU A 131 17.10 -4.70 3.75
N ALA A 132 17.58 -3.50 3.41
CA ALA A 132 18.88 -3.01 3.86
C ALA A 132 18.93 -2.89 5.39
N LEU A 133 17.91 -2.30 6.02
CA LEU A 133 17.81 -2.17 7.47
C LEU A 133 17.67 -3.54 8.17
N SER A 134 16.94 -4.49 7.58
CA SER A 134 16.82 -5.85 8.10
C SER A 134 18.15 -6.61 8.07
N LYS A 135 18.90 -6.49 6.98
CA LYS A 135 20.26 -7.03 6.89
C LYS A 135 21.20 -6.37 7.90
N TYR A 136 21.11 -5.05 8.04
CA TYR A 136 21.91 -4.28 8.99
C TYR A 136 21.63 -4.66 10.45
N THR A 137 20.37 -4.79 10.84
CA THR A 137 19.97 -5.20 12.20
C THR A 137 20.34 -6.66 12.50
N SER A 138 20.47 -7.50 11.47
CA SER A 138 20.95 -8.87 11.59
C SER A 138 22.47 -8.96 11.74
N SER A 139 23.21 -8.12 11.02
CA SER A 139 24.67 -8.04 11.01
C SER A 139 25.11 -6.56 10.86
N PRO A 140 25.45 -5.87 11.96
CA PRO A 140 25.71 -4.41 12.00
C PRO A 140 26.88 -3.90 11.14
N ASP A 141 27.72 -4.79 10.61
CA ASP A 141 28.80 -4.44 9.68
C ASP A 141 28.39 -4.56 8.20
N THR A 142 27.15 -4.96 7.92
CA THR A 142 26.66 -5.15 6.56
C THR A 142 26.62 -3.82 5.82
N PRO A 143 27.33 -3.68 4.67
CA PRO A 143 27.28 -2.46 3.89
C PRO A 143 25.88 -2.25 3.31
N ILE A 144 25.18 -1.20 3.75
CA ILE A 144 23.87 -0.80 3.20
C ILE A 144 23.95 0.34 2.19
N ALA A 145 25.11 1.01 2.09
CA ALA A 145 25.27 2.20 1.24
C ALA A 145 24.99 1.94 -0.25
N GLY A 146 25.40 0.78 -0.78
CA GLY A 146 25.18 0.42 -2.18
C GLY A 146 23.70 0.26 -2.52
N ALA A 147 22.96 -0.51 -1.71
CA ALA A 147 21.52 -0.70 -1.89
C ALA A 147 20.74 0.63 -1.76
N LEU A 148 21.16 1.50 -0.83
CA LEU A 148 20.57 2.83 -0.70
C LEU A 148 20.90 3.75 -1.88
N GLU A 149 22.12 3.67 -2.44
CA GLU A 149 22.50 4.44 -3.63
C GLU A 149 21.63 4.07 -4.84
N GLU A 150 21.44 2.76 -5.08
CA GLU A 150 20.58 2.27 -6.17
C GLU A 150 19.15 2.78 -6.02
N ALA A 151 18.57 2.67 -4.81
CA ALA A 151 17.23 3.19 -4.54
C ALA A 151 17.14 4.72 -4.68
N ILE A 152 18.19 5.47 -4.30
CA ILE A 152 18.24 6.93 -4.49
C ILE A 152 18.24 7.29 -5.99
N VAL A 153 18.99 6.56 -6.82
CA VAL A 153 19.04 6.78 -8.27
C VAL A 153 17.66 6.53 -8.89
N GLU A 154 17.00 5.44 -8.52
CA GLU A 154 15.64 5.14 -8.96
C GLU A 154 14.64 6.23 -8.54
N LEU A 155 14.68 6.63 -7.27
CA LEU A 155 13.80 7.70 -6.76
C LEU A 155 14.06 9.05 -7.43
N LYS A 156 15.30 9.38 -7.79
CA LYS A 156 15.61 10.60 -8.57
C LYS A 156 14.99 10.56 -9.96
N ALA A 157 15.03 9.41 -10.63
CA ALA A 157 14.34 9.22 -11.91
C ALA A 157 12.81 9.33 -11.76
N VAL A 158 12.25 8.86 -10.63
CA VAL A 158 10.83 9.05 -10.29
C VAL A 158 10.51 10.53 -10.09
N ASP A 159 11.31 11.26 -9.29
CA ASP A 159 11.13 12.69 -9.02
C ASP A 159 11.12 13.53 -10.30
N GLU A 160 12.03 13.24 -11.24
CA GLU A 160 12.06 13.87 -12.56
C GLU A 160 10.76 13.63 -13.33
N LYS A 161 10.23 12.40 -13.34
CA LYS A 161 8.95 12.08 -13.96
C LYS A 161 7.80 12.84 -13.29
N VAL A 162 7.75 12.92 -11.96
CA VAL A 162 6.71 13.68 -11.24
C VAL A 162 6.71 15.14 -11.67
N LYS A 163 7.89 15.76 -11.78
CA LYS A 163 8.05 17.17 -12.18
C LYS A 163 7.56 17.47 -13.60
N LEU A 164 7.52 16.46 -14.46
CA LEU A 164 7.06 16.57 -15.85
C LEU A 164 5.54 16.36 -15.99
N LEU A 165 4.83 15.94 -14.93
CA LEU A 165 3.38 15.76 -14.97
C LEU A 165 2.64 17.12 -15.06
N PRO A 166 1.48 17.19 -15.74
CA PRO A 166 0.72 18.43 -15.88
C PRO A 166 0.34 19.04 -14.52
N LYS A 167 0.60 20.34 -14.32
CA LYS A 167 0.24 21.06 -13.09
C LYS A 167 -1.29 21.11 -12.94
N GLY A 168 -1.85 20.48 -11.90
CA GLY A 168 -3.29 20.57 -11.60
C GLY A 168 -3.94 19.38 -10.90
N ALA A 169 -3.24 18.28 -10.63
CA ALA A 169 -3.76 17.21 -9.80
C ALA A 169 -3.13 17.28 -8.39
N ASP A 170 -3.95 17.48 -7.35
CA ASP A 170 -3.50 17.50 -5.96
C ASP A 170 -2.75 16.21 -5.53
N SER A 171 -2.95 15.12 -6.27
CA SER A 171 -2.20 13.87 -6.09
C SER A 171 -0.73 13.95 -6.47
N ILE A 172 -0.38 14.75 -7.47
CA ILE A 172 1.00 15.01 -7.93
C ILE A 172 1.80 15.70 -6.81
N LEU A 173 1.16 16.61 -6.07
CA LEU A 173 1.82 17.37 -5.00
C LEU A 173 2.20 16.48 -3.82
N SER A 174 1.31 15.59 -3.37
CA SER A 174 1.60 14.67 -2.26
C SER A 174 2.70 13.66 -2.60
N GLN A 175 2.75 13.17 -3.83
CA GLN A 175 3.76 12.20 -4.27
C GLN A 175 5.13 12.85 -4.47
N SER A 176 5.20 14.07 -5.02
CA SER A 176 6.46 14.80 -5.20
C SER A 176 7.17 15.06 -3.87
N THR A 177 6.43 15.48 -2.84
CA THR A 177 6.99 15.68 -1.50
C THR A 177 7.45 14.36 -0.90
N ALA A 178 6.66 13.29 -1.02
CA ALA A 178 7.03 11.96 -0.52
C ALA A 178 8.34 11.44 -1.14
N VAL A 179 8.50 11.59 -2.46
CA VAL A 179 9.72 11.18 -3.16
C VAL A 179 10.93 11.99 -2.69
N THR A 180 10.81 13.32 -2.63
CA THR A 180 11.90 14.21 -2.18
C THR A 180 12.34 13.88 -0.75
N ASP A 181 11.36 13.67 0.14
CA ASP A 181 11.61 13.34 1.53
C ASP A 181 12.25 11.95 1.71
N LEU A 182 11.90 11.00 0.86
CA LEU A 182 12.48 9.67 0.86
C LEU A 182 13.93 9.69 0.35
N ILE A 183 14.21 10.44 -0.72
CA ILE A 183 15.58 10.66 -1.23
C ILE A 183 16.46 11.24 -0.12
N ALA A 184 16.01 12.33 0.53
CA ALA A 184 16.78 12.97 1.60
C ALA A 184 17.02 12.02 2.78
N TYR A 185 16.02 11.20 3.12
CA TYR A 185 16.14 10.19 4.16
C TYR A 185 17.16 9.10 3.82
N PHE A 186 17.12 8.57 2.60
CA PHE A 186 18.08 7.56 2.14
C PHE A 186 19.50 8.12 2.03
N GLU A 187 19.65 9.38 1.60
CA GLU A 187 20.95 10.05 1.58
C GLU A 187 21.55 10.18 2.99
N LYS A 188 20.74 10.54 4.00
CA LYS A 188 21.19 10.54 5.41
C LYS A 188 21.62 9.15 5.87
N LEU A 189 20.81 8.12 5.62
CA LEU A 189 21.14 6.74 6.00
C LEU A 189 22.42 6.25 5.32
N LYS A 190 22.58 6.53 4.03
CA LYS A 190 23.76 6.17 3.24
C LYS A 190 25.03 6.81 3.80
N ASN A 191 24.99 8.12 4.06
CA ASN A 191 26.12 8.89 4.56
C ASN A 191 26.55 8.45 5.97
N ASN A 192 25.64 7.86 6.74
CA ASN A 192 25.88 7.35 8.09
C ASN A 192 25.89 5.81 8.17
N SER A 193 26.01 5.12 7.03
CA SER A 193 25.85 3.66 6.92
C SER A 193 26.84 2.82 7.75
N ARG A 194 27.90 3.44 8.27
CA ARG A 194 28.92 2.79 9.13
C ARG A 194 28.71 3.04 10.62
N ASP A 195 27.73 3.87 11.01
CA ASP A 195 27.46 4.22 12.39
C ASP A 195 26.05 3.76 12.79
N ALA A 196 25.98 2.65 13.53
CA ALA A 196 24.73 2.06 14.00
C ALA A 196 23.91 3.02 14.86
N ARG A 197 24.57 3.89 15.63
CA ARG A 197 23.91 4.86 16.51
C ARG A 197 23.25 5.95 15.69
N GLU A 198 23.94 6.45 14.67
CA GLU A 198 23.37 7.46 13.77
C GLU A 198 22.25 6.88 12.91
N ILE A 199 22.38 5.65 12.38
CA ILE A 199 21.27 4.97 11.68
C ILE A 199 20.04 4.87 12.59
N ARG A 200 20.22 4.40 13.83
CA ARG A 200 19.14 4.31 14.82
C ARG A 200 18.46 5.65 15.06
N LYS A 201 19.25 6.71 15.24
CA LYS A 201 18.76 8.08 15.46
C LYS A 201 18.00 8.63 14.25
N ILE A 202 18.48 8.35 13.03
CA ILE A 202 17.82 8.74 11.78
C ILE A 202 16.46 8.04 11.67
N VAL A 203 16.40 6.72 11.91
CA VAL A 203 15.13 5.97 11.89
C VAL A 203 14.15 6.50 12.95
N GLU A 204 14.62 6.79 14.15
CA GLU A 204 13.81 7.35 15.23
C GLU A 204 13.25 8.74 14.89
N THR A 205 14.09 9.63 14.36
CA THR A 205 13.74 11.04 14.15
C THR A 205 12.92 11.24 12.88
N ASP A 206 13.35 10.62 11.78
CA ASP A 206 12.79 10.87 10.45
C ASP A 206 11.80 9.77 10.01
N GLY A 207 11.75 8.62 10.70
CA GLY A 207 10.89 7.48 10.33
C GLY A 207 9.39 7.81 10.35
N ALA A 208 8.94 8.67 11.27
CA ALA A 208 7.55 9.15 11.33
C ALA A 208 7.13 9.89 10.04
N LYS A 209 8.06 10.64 9.44
CA LYS A 209 7.81 11.35 8.19
C LYS A 209 7.62 10.37 7.04
N GLN A 210 8.37 9.28 7.04
CA GLN A 210 8.27 8.23 6.04
C GLN A 210 6.97 7.43 6.15
N GLU A 211 6.48 7.21 7.38
CA GLU A 211 5.14 6.65 7.61
C GLU A 211 4.04 7.55 7.03
N ALA A 212 4.14 8.87 7.23
CA ALA A 212 3.21 9.83 6.65
C ALA A 212 3.25 9.82 5.11
N ASN A 213 4.43 9.68 4.52
CA ASN A 213 4.60 9.54 3.06
C ASN A 213 3.91 8.27 2.53
N LEU A 214 4.08 7.12 3.18
CA LEU A 214 3.38 5.89 2.83
C LEU A 214 1.85 6.01 2.97
N LEU A 215 1.36 6.70 4.01
CA LEU A 215 -0.07 6.95 4.17
C LEU A 215 -0.64 7.86 3.07
N ALA A 216 0.15 8.83 2.58
CA ALA A 216 -0.24 9.65 1.44
C ALA A 216 -0.38 8.81 0.16
N ILE A 217 0.51 7.83 -0.06
CA ILE A 217 0.39 6.87 -1.17
C ILE A 217 -0.87 6.01 -0.98
N ALA A 218 -1.14 5.49 0.22
CA ALA A 218 -2.36 4.73 0.50
C ALA A 218 -3.64 5.54 0.21
N ALA A 219 -3.66 6.82 0.57
CA ALA A 219 -4.76 7.72 0.26
C ALA A 219 -4.93 7.91 -1.25
N GLU A 220 -3.84 7.94 -2.01
CA GLU A 220 -3.91 8.00 -3.47
C GLU A 220 -4.51 6.74 -4.09
N VAL A 221 -4.10 5.54 -3.64
CA VAL A 221 -4.69 4.28 -4.11
C VAL A 221 -6.19 4.25 -3.83
N ASP A 222 -6.63 4.74 -2.66
CA ASP A 222 -8.05 4.88 -2.32
C ASP A 222 -8.77 5.94 -3.18
N ARG A 223 -8.12 7.06 -3.51
CA ARG A 223 -8.67 8.05 -4.45
C ARG A 223 -8.89 7.42 -5.83
N VAL A 224 -7.94 6.64 -6.34
CA VAL A 224 -8.11 5.89 -7.60
C VAL A 224 -9.32 4.96 -7.52
N ASN A 225 -9.50 4.26 -6.39
CA ASN A 225 -10.68 3.40 -6.17
C ASN A 225 -11.99 4.18 -6.24
N MET A 226 -12.07 5.29 -5.50
CA MET A 226 -13.30 6.08 -5.43
C MET A 226 -13.63 6.76 -6.76
N TYR A 227 -12.66 7.43 -7.38
CA TYR A 227 -12.91 8.26 -8.57
C TYR A 227 -13.00 7.48 -9.87
N TYR A 228 -12.24 6.40 -10.00
CA TYR A 228 -12.26 5.58 -11.21
C TYR A 228 -13.13 4.35 -11.03
N VAL A 229 -12.80 3.47 -10.09
CA VAL A 229 -13.45 2.14 -10.00
C VAL A 229 -14.92 2.26 -9.60
N SER A 230 -15.22 2.94 -8.49
CA SER A 230 -16.59 3.10 -8.00
C SER A 230 -17.45 3.93 -8.96
N SER A 231 -16.88 4.98 -9.56
CA SER A 231 -17.59 5.80 -10.56
C SER A 231 -17.93 5.02 -11.84
N MET A 232 -16.96 4.25 -12.38
CA MET A 232 -17.18 3.38 -13.54
C MET A 232 -18.22 2.30 -13.23
N SER A 233 -18.13 1.67 -12.06
CA SER A 233 -19.08 0.64 -11.60
C SER A 233 -20.51 1.18 -11.49
N SER A 234 -20.68 2.36 -10.89
CA SER A 234 -21.99 2.99 -10.74
C SER A 234 -22.57 3.44 -12.08
N THR A 235 -21.72 3.98 -12.96
CA THR A 235 -22.08 4.32 -14.34
C THR A 235 -22.52 3.08 -15.10
N LEU A 236 -21.77 1.98 -15.04
CA LEU A 236 -22.10 0.72 -15.69
C LEU A 236 -23.44 0.17 -15.22
N THR A 237 -23.69 0.20 -13.91
CA THR A 237 -24.95 -0.26 -13.31
C THR A 237 -26.13 0.55 -13.87
N SER A 238 -25.98 1.87 -13.94
CA SER A 238 -27.02 2.78 -14.43
C SER A 238 -27.29 2.54 -15.92
N VAL A 239 -26.22 2.47 -16.73
CA VAL A 239 -26.30 2.22 -18.18
C VAL A 239 -26.94 0.86 -18.49
N LEU A 240 -26.54 -0.20 -17.79
CA LEU A 240 -27.12 -1.54 -18.01
C LEU A 240 -28.61 -1.60 -17.61
N GLY A 241 -28.99 -0.93 -16.54
CA GLY A 241 -30.39 -0.81 -16.12
C GLY A 241 -31.23 -0.08 -17.16
N ASP A 242 -30.75 1.07 -17.64
CA ASP A 242 -31.42 1.85 -18.68
C ASP A 242 -31.54 1.09 -20.00
N TYR A 243 -30.46 0.40 -20.40
CA TYR A 243 -30.45 -0.45 -21.59
C TYR A 243 -31.52 -1.53 -21.51
N TYR A 244 -31.63 -2.24 -20.38
CA TYR A 244 -32.66 -3.25 -20.18
C TYR A 244 -34.07 -2.65 -20.28
N ASN A 245 -34.32 -1.54 -19.58
CA ASN A 245 -35.65 -0.91 -19.57
C ASN A 245 -36.11 -0.50 -20.97
N ARG A 246 -35.20 -0.01 -21.81
CA ARG A 246 -35.50 0.39 -23.21
C ARG A 246 -35.71 -0.81 -24.13
N ASN A 247 -34.97 -1.88 -23.91
CA ASN A 247 -34.94 -3.03 -24.80
C ASN A 247 -35.76 -4.22 -24.30
N VAL A 248 -36.46 -4.13 -23.16
CA VAL A 248 -37.18 -5.26 -22.55
C VAL A 248 -38.19 -5.93 -23.51
N ASN A 249 -38.74 -5.17 -24.45
CA ASN A 249 -39.69 -5.65 -25.47
C ASN A 249 -39.02 -6.05 -26.80
N SER A 250 -37.69 -6.01 -26.89
CA SER A 250 -36.93 -6.36 -28.09
C SER A 250 -36.71 -7.87 -28.22
N LYS A 251 -36.25 -8.31 -29.40
CA LYS A 251 -35.87 -9.72 -29.64
C LYS A 251 -34.71 -10.19 -28.75
N GLU A 252 -33.85 -9.27 -28.31
CA GLU A 252 -32.75 -9.57 -27.40
C GLU A 252 -33.25 -10.06 -26.04
N PHE A 253 -34.35 -9.49 -25.55
CA PHE A 253 -34.97 -9.84 -24.28
C PHE A 253 -36.28 -10.60 -24.44
N GLY A 254 -36.50 -11.23 -25.61
CA GLY A 254 -37.77 -11.87 -25.96
C GLY A 254 -38.13 -13.12 -25.15
N SER A 255 -37.16 -13.76 -24.49
CA SER A 255 -37.38 -14.96 -23.66
C SER A 255 -37.16 -14.70 -22.17
N VAL A 256 -37.77 -15.51 -21.31
CA VAL A 256 -37.61 -15.43 -19.85
C VAL A 256 -36.16 -15.67 -19.45
N GLU A 257 -35.49 -16.64 -20.08
CA GLU A 257 -34.11 -17.04 -19.78
C GLU A 257 -33.13 -15.90 -20.08
N LYS A 258 -33.31 -15.20 -21.20
CA LYS A 258 -32.48 -14.03 -21.55
C LYS A 258 -32.67 -12.89 -20.57
N ARG A 259 -33.91 -12.60 -20.16
CA ARG A 259 -34.23 -11.59 -19.13
C ARG A 259 -33.61 -11.96 -17.78
N GLN A 260 -33.77 -13.21 -17.35
CA GLN A 260 -33.21 -13.70 -16.09
C GLN A 260 -31.68 -13.64 -16.07
N SER A 261 -31.03 -14.06 -17.15
CA SER A 261 -29.56 -14.01 -17.28
C SER A 261 -29.04 -12.57 -17.17
N PHE A 262 -29.66 -11.64 -17.91
CA PHE A 262 -29.27 -10.23 -17.87
C PHE A 262 -29.51 -9.59 -16.50
N LEU A 263 -30.70 -9.76 -15.92
CA LEU A 263 -31.03 -9.20 -14.61
C LEU A 263 -30.13 -9.78 -13.50
N SER A 264 -29.76 -11.06 -13.59
CA SER A 264 -28.79 -11.66 -12.67
C SER A 264 -27.42 -11.01 -12.77
N ALA A 265 -26.95 -10.72 -13.99
CA ALA A 265 -25.70 -9.98 -14.19
C ALA A 265 -25.79 -8.54 -13.66
N LEU A 266 -26.90 -7.84 -13.91
CA LEU A 266 -27.15 -6.49 -13.39
C LEU A 266 -27.18 -6.47 -11.85
N PHE A 267 -27.84 -7.43 -11.20
CA PHE A 267 -27.87 -7.51 -9.74
C PHE A 267 -26.50 -7.83 -9.14
N ARG A 268 -25.71 -8.71 -9.78
CA ARG A 268 -24.32 -8.96 -9.37
C ARG A 268 -23.47 -7.69 -9.49
N GLN A 269 -23.63 -6.93 -10.58
CA GLN A 269 -22.95 -5.66 -10.77
C GLN A 269 -23.36 -4.63 -9.69
N LYS A 270 -24.65 -4.53 -9.36
CA LYS A 270 -25.13 -3.63 -8.30
C LYS A 270 -24.61 -4.01 -6.91
N GLN A 271 -24.53 -5.31 -6.60
CA GLN A 271 -23.91 -5.77 -5.36
C GLN A 271 -22.42 -5.44 -5.29
N LEU A 272 -21.71 -5.56 -6.42
CA LEU A 272 -20.32 -5.17 -6.52
C LEU A 272 -20.15 -3.65 -6.31
N ASP A 273 -21.01 -2.83 -6.92
CA ASP A 273 -21.01 -1.38 -6.76
C ASP A 273 -21.15 -0.97 -5.29
N SER A 274 -22.10 -1.58 -4.57
CA SER A 274 -22.31 -1.33 -3.14
C SER A 274 -21.10 -1.69 -2.28
N ARG A 275 -20.33 -2.73 -2.66
CA ARG A 275 -19.09 -3.10 -1.94
C ARG A 275 -17.99 -2.07 -2.19
N LEU A 276 -17.79 -1.68 -3.46
CA LEU A 276 -16.74 -0.76 -3.87
C LEU A 276 -16.91 0.65 -3.28
N GLN A 277 -18.15 1.11 -3.07
CA GLN A 277 -18.42 2.43 -2.47
C GLN A 277 -18.07 2.53 -0.99
N MET A 278 -17.95 1.40 -0.28
CA MET A 278 -17.77 1.39 1.18
C MET A 278 -16.39 0.89 1.63
N SER A 279 -15.56 0.38 0.72
CA SER A 279 -14.30 -0.29 1.08
C SER A 279 -13.07 0.50 0.60
N SER A 280 -12.07 0.61 1.47
CA SER A 280 -10.70 0.88 1.00
C SER A 280 -10.25 -0.19 0.03
N SER A 281 -9.41 0.20 -0.92
CA SER A 281 -8.79 -0.71 -1.88
C SER A 281 -7.90 -1.73 -1.17
N PRO A 282 -7.77 -2.97 -1.69
CA PRO A 282 -6.82 -3.96 -1.18
C PRO A 282 -5.39 -3.42 -1.10
N GLY A 283 -4.96 -2.66 -2.13
CA GLY A 283 -3.65 -2.01 -2.16
C GLY A 283 -3.46 -1.00 -1.01
N ALA A 284 -4.41 -0.10 -0.77
CA ALA A 284 -4.33 0.85 0.34
C ALA A 284 -4.33 0.15 1.72
N ILE A 285 -5.11 -0.92 1.88
CA ILE A 285 -5.11 -1.73 3.10
C ILE A 285 -3.73 -2.35 3.33
N ALA A 286 -3.10 -2.89 2.29
CA ALA A 286 -1.76 -3.48 2.39
C ALA A 286 -0.70 -2.43 2.74
N ILE A 287 -0.76 -1.23 2.14
CA ILE A 287 0.14 -0.11 2.51
C ILE A 287 -0.05 0.31 3.97
N ARG A 288 -1.29 0.38 4.48
CA ARG A 288 -1.51 0.70 5.90
C ARG A 288 -0.95 -0.36 6.84
N LYS A 289 -1.03 -1.64 6.47
CA LYS A 289 -0.37 -2.73 7.22
C LYS A 289 1.15 -2.57 7.20
N PHE A 290 1.69 -2.16 6.06
CA PHE A 290 3.11 -1.87 5.91
C PHE A 290 3.56 -0.71 6.81
N VAL A 291 2.80 0.39 6.86
CA VAL A 291 3.01 1.49 7.81
C VAL A 291 2.99 1.00 9.26
N ALA A 292 2.01 0.18 9.63
CA ALA A 292 1.92 -0.37 10.99
C ALA A 292 3.14 -1.23 11.36
N ALA A 293 3.66 -2.02 10.41
CA ALA A 293 4.89 -2.78 10.61
C ALA A 293 6.11 -1.86 10.78
N HIS A 294 6.23 -0.81 9.96
CA HIS A 294 7.28 0.20 10.11
C HIS A 294 7.24 0.92 11.46
N VAL A 295 6.04 1.29 11.93
CA VAL A 295 5.84 1.89 13.26
C VAL A 295 6.34 0.94 14.36
N LYS A 296 5.99 -0.35 14.28
CA LYS A 296 6.47 -1.37 15.23
C LYS A 296 8.00 -1.46 15.22
N LEU A 297 8.61 -1.50 14.04
CA LEU A 297 10.08 -1.50 13.91
C LEU A 297 10.71 -0.24 14.51
N ARG A 298 10.20 0.95 14.17
CA ARG A 298 10.69 2.22 14.72
C ARG A 298 10.59 2.21 16.25
N ASN A 299 9.45 1.79 16.79
CA ASN A 299 9.24 1.70 18.24
C ASN A 299 10.23 0.73 18.90
N ALA A 300 10.50 -0.42 18.28
CA ALA A 300 11.50 -1.38 18.75
C ALA A 300 12.91 -0.77 18.74
N ILE A 301 13.26 -0.06 17.66
CA ILE A 301 14.53 0.65 17.53
C ILE A 301 14.64 1.78 18.56
N SER A 302 13.61 2.57 18.81
CA SER A 302 13.66 3.68 19.78
C SER A 302 13.52 3.24 21.24
N GLY A 303 13.19 1.96 21.50
CA GLY A 303 12.87 1.48 22.85
C GLY A 303 11.49 1.92 23.36
N ASN A 304 10.67 2.54 22.50
CA ASN A 304 9.32 3.00 22.80
C ASN A 304 8.30 1.88 22.54
N TYR A 305 8.47 0.75 23.21
CA TYR A 305 7.72 -0.47 22.95
C TYR A 305 6.21 -0.31 23.20
N SER A 306 5.41 -0.80 22.24
CA SER A 306 3.96 -1.02 22.40
C SER A 306 3.66 -2.11 23.45
N GLU A 307 2.42 -2.23 23.89
CA GLU A 307 2.02 -3.29 24.86
C GLU A 307 2.34 -4.70 24.35
N GLU A 308 2.05 -4.97 23.08
CA GLU A 308 2.37 -6.24 22.41
C GLU A 308 3.88 -6.53 22.43
N GLN A 309 4.69 -5.52 22.14
CA GLN A 309 6.16 -5.63 22.14
C GLN A 309 6.72 -5.79 23.55
N ARG A 310 6.13 -5.13 24.56
CA ARG A 310 6.50 -5.33 25.96
C ARG A 310 6.20 -6.75 26.41
N ALA A 311 5.03 -7.28 26.05
CA ALA A 311 4.66 -8.67 26.35
C ALA A 311 5.64 -9.65 25.69
N PHE A 312 5.99 -9.43 24.42
CA PHE A 312 7.02 -10.22 23.72
C PHE A 312 8.37 -10.18 24.46
N LEU A 313 8.84 -9.00 24.86
CA LEU A 313 10.11 -8.87 25.58
C LEU A 313 10.09 -9.59 26.93
N VAL A 314 8.95 -9.57 27.65
CA VAL A 314 8.80 -10.33 28.90
C VAL A 314 8.92 -11.83 28.65
N ASP A 315 8.27 -12.34 27.61
CA ASP A 315 8.31 -13.76 27.26
C ASP A 315 9.72 -14.20 26.86
N GLU A 316 10.37 -13.47 25.96
CA GLU A 316 11.71 -13.80 25.48
C GLU A 316 12.75 -13.71 26.60
N ASN A 317 12.68 -12.67 27.44
CA ASN A 317 13.58 -12.57 28.61
C ASN A 317 13.33 -13.70 29.62
N THR A 318 12.09 -14.16 29.78
CA THR A 318 11.76 -15.29 30.68
C THR A 318 12.34 -16.59 30.13
N LYS A 319 12.24 -16.81 28.82
CA LYS A 319 12.81 -17.96 28.12
C LYS A 319 14.33 -17.98 28.23
N GLU A 320 15.00 -16.87 27.95
CA GLU A 320 16.46 -16.77 28.09
C GLU A 320 16.93 -16.98 29.54
N LEU A 321 16.18 -16.44 30.53
CA LEU A 321 16.47 -16.67 31.94
C LEU A 321 16.38 -18.17 32.29
N LYS A 322 15.33 -18.85 31.81
CA LYS A 322 15.15 -20.28 32.02
C LYS A 322 16.30 -21.09 31.40
N ASP A 323 16.63 -20.83 30.14
CA ASP A 323 17.73 -21.51 29.44
C ASP A 323 19.09 -21.26 30.12
N GLY A 324 19.32 -20.03 30.60
CA GLY A 324 20.51 -19.67 31.36
C GLY A 324 20.63 -20.42 32.68
N LEU A 325 19.53 -20.54 33.43
CA LEU A 325 19.46 -21.31 34.67
C LEU A 325 19.69 -22.81 34.43
N GLU A 326 19.12 -23.38 33.37
CA GLU A 326 19.33 -24.78 33.00
C GLU A 326 20.80 -25.07 32.63
N ARG A 327 21.45 -24.17 31.89
CA ARG A 327 22.89 -24.27 31.58
C ARG A 327 23.75 -24.17 32.83
N LEU A 328 23.45 -23.25 33.74
CA LEU A 328 24.15 -23.15 35.02
C LEU A 328 24.00 -24.42 35.85
N ALA A 329 22.80 -24.98 35.93
CA ALA A 329 22.55 -26.26 36.62
C ALA A 329 23.41 -27.39 36.02
N SER A 330 23.48 -27.48 34.68
CA SER A 330 24.31 -28.48 33.99
C SER A 330 25.82 -28.32 34.27
N LEU A 331 26.31 -27.09 34.33
CA LEU A 331 27.70 -26.77 34.67
C LEU A 331 28.05 -27.14 36.11
N VAL A 332 27.14 -26.85 37.05
CA VAL A 332 27.33 -27.22 38.46
C VAL A 332 27.34 -28.74 38.63
N GLN A 333 26.45 -29.47 37.93
CA GLN A 333 26.46 -30.92 37.91
C GLN A 333 27.76 -31.49 37.35
N PHE A 334 28.26 -30.94 36.24
CA PHE A 334 29.52 -31.36 35.63
C PHE A 334 30.73 -31.09 36.54
N ALA A 335 30.77 -29.94 37.22
CA ALA A 335 31.83 -29.60 38.16
C ALA A 335 31.82 -30.54 39.39
N MET A 336 30.62 -30.91 39.88
CA MET A 336 30.49 -31.89 40.97
C MET A 336 30.90 -33.30 40.55
N SER A 337 30.67 -33.71 39.29
CA SER A 337 31.09 -35.03 38.81
C SER A 337 32.60 -35.13 38.53
N LEU A 338 33.31 -34.01 38.38
CA LEU A 338 34.77 -33.96 38.28
C LEU A 338 35.48 -33.87 39.64
N ALA A 339 34.75 -33.58 40.72
CA ALA A 339 35.29 -33.43 42.07
C ALA A 339 35.18 -34.71 42.93
N LEU A 340 34.60 -35.77 42.39
CA LEU A 340 34.48 -37.12 42.97
C LEU A 340 35.48 -38.06 42.30
#